data_AF-A0A8X7PR91-F1
#
_entry.id   AF-A0A8X7PR91-F1
#
_cell.length_a   1.000
_cell.length_b   1.000
_cell.length_c   1.000
_cell.angle_alpha   90.00
_cell.angle_beta   90.00
_cell.angle_gamma   90.00
#
_symmetry.space_group_name_H-M   'P 1'
#
loop_
_entity.id
_entity.type
_entity.pdbx_description
1 polymer ?
#
loop_
_entity_poly.entity_id
_entity_poly.type
_entity_poly.pdbx_seq_one_letter_code
_entity_poly.pdbx_strand_id
1 'polypeptide(L)'
;MVSCDAIKPNEITILSIFPAVWSFGDLRMCGSVHGYVEKTGFVPCDIRVTNSLIDAYAKCGCIRSALKFFTEVSNERKNLVSWTTMISAFAMHGMGKEAINLSS
;
A
#
# COMPACT_ATOMS: atom_id res chain seq x y z
N MET A 1 21.99 31.48 0.83
CA MET A 1 20.72 30.84 0.44
C MET A 1 21.07 29.51 -0.19
N VAL A 2 20.91 28.41 0.55
CA VAL A 2 20.98 27.07 -0.05
C VAL A 2 19.71 26.93 -0.87
N SER A 3 19.84 26.89 -2.20
CA SER A 3 18.74 26.49 -3.07
C SER A 3 18.56 25.00 -2.81
N CYS A 4 17.56 24.64 -2.00
CA CYS A 4 17.14 23.25 -1.89
C CYS A 4 16.50 22.90 -3.22
N ASP A 5 17.29 22.36 -4.16
CA ASP A 5 16.73 21.66 -5.30
C ASP A 5 15.79 20.59 -4.71
N ALA A 6 14.50 20.75 -4.96
CA ALA A 6 13.49 19.85 -4.43
C ALA A 6 13.70 18.47 -5.07
N ILE A 7 14.47 17.61 -4.40
CA ILE A 7 14.67 16.23 -4.82
C ILE A 7 13.30 15.56 -4.79
N LYS A 8 12.80 15.17 -5.96
CA LYS A 8 11.52 14.51 -6.09
C LYS A 8 11.57 13.17 -5.33
N PRO A 9 10.64 12.91 -4.39
CA PRO A 9 10.58 11.63 -3.70
C PRO A 9 10.50 10.46 -4.68
N ASN A 10 11.43 9.51 -4.53
CA ASN A 10 11.48 8.25 -5.26
C ASN A 10 10.81 7.11 -4.46
N GLU A 11 10.80 5.90 -5.01
CA GLU A 11 10.18 4.72 -4.39
C GLU A 11 10.71 4.45 -2.97
N ILE A 12 12.02 4.59 -2.75
CA ILE A 12 12.63 4.39 -1.43
C ILE A 12 12.15 5.45 -0.43
N THR A 13 12.00 6.69 -0.88
CA THR A 13 11.48 7.79 -0.06
C THR A 13 10.01 7.58 0.30
N ILE A 14 9.20 7.10 -0.64
CA ILE A 14 7.79 6.77 -0.38
C ILE A 14 7.70 5.61 0.61
N LEU A 15 8.52 4.57 0.42
CA LEU A 15 8.54 3.40 1.28
C LEU A 15 8.88 3.73 2.75
N SER A 16 9.79 4.68 2.98
CA SER A 16 10.19 5.08 4.34
C SER A 16 9.13 5.89 5.10
N ILE A 17 8.14 6.45 4.40
CA ILE A 17 7.05 7.24 5.00
C ILE A 17 5.92 6.34 5.54
N PHE A 18 5.69 5.16 4.95
CA PHE A 18 4.58 4.27 5.36
C PHE A 18 4.57 3.88 6.84
N PRO A 19 5.72 3.62 7.51
CA PRO A 19 5.73 3.36 8.93
C PRO A 19 5.14 4.50 9.76
N ALA A 20 5.34 5.75 9.37
CA ALA A 20 4.71 6.89 10.03
C ALA A 20 3.21 6.90 9.75
N VAL A 21 2.81 6.71 8.49
CA VAL A 21 1.41 6.77 8.04
C VAL A 21 0.53 5.77 8.81
N TRP A 22 0.96 4.53 8.94
CA TRP A 22 0.14 3.51 9.59
C TRP A 22 0.17 3.55 11.13
N SER A 23 1.17 4.21 11.73
CA SER A 23 1.40 4.13 13.19
C SER A 23 0.39 5.00 13.92
N PHE A 24 -0.14 6.00 13.21
CA PHE A 24 -1.20 6.87 13.68
C PHE A 24 -2.58 6.45 13.16
N GLY A 25 -2.68 5.42 12.32
CA GLY A 25 -3.92 5.03 11.65
C GLY A 25 -4.56 6.17 10.85
N ASP A 26 -3.78 7.18 10.43
CA ASP A 26 -4.32 8.40 9.82
C ASP A 26 -4.60 8.19 8.33
N LEU A 27 -5.87 7.91 8.03
CA LEU A 27 -6.35 7.74 6.66
C LEU A 27 -6.08 8.96 5.76
N ARG A 28 -5.95 10.17 6.31
CA ARG A 28 -5.66 11.38 5.52
C ARG A 28 -4.23 11.35 5.01
N MET A 29 -3.29 10.85 5.83
CA MET A 29 -1.91 10.65 5.39
C MET A 29 -1.81 9.54 4.35
N CYS A 30 -2.53 8.42 4.52
CA CYS A 30 -2.67 7.39 3.48
C CYS A 30 -3.16 7.97 2.15
N GLY A 31 -4.21 8.80 2.20
CA GLY A 31 -4.75 9.47 1.02
C GLY A 31 -3.76 10.43 0.35
N SER A 32 -2.96 11.15 1.15
CA SER A 32 -1.95 12.08 0.64
C SER A 32 -0.81 11.35 -0.07
N VAL A 33 -0.30 10.26 0.53
CA VAL A 33 0.73 9.41 -0.10
C VAL A 33 0.16 8.74 -1.35
N HIS A 34 -1.07 8.22 -1.28
CA HIS A 34 -1.78 7.63 -2.42
C HIS A 34 -1.89 8.62 -3.60
N GLY A 35 -2.35 9.85 -3.34
CA GLY A 35 -2.46 10.86 -4.41
C GLY A 35 -1.11 11.23 -5.02
N TYR A 36 -0.01 11.18 -4.25
CA TYR A 36 1.33 11.39 -4.79
C TYR A 36 1.75 10.23 -5.72
N VAL A 37 1.62 8.98 -5.26
CA VAL A 37 2.05 7.80 -6.03
C VAL A 37 1.25 7.58 -7.31
N GLU A 38 -0.05 7.93 -7.33
CA GLU A 38 -0.86 7.95 -8.55
C GLU A 38 -0.34 8.99 -9.55
N LYS A 39 -0.12 10.23 -9.09
CA LYS A 39 0.36 11.33 -9.94
C LYS A 39 1.74 11.08 -10.52
N THR A 40 2.58 10.31 -9.83
CA THR A 40 3.92 9.98 -10.30
C THR A 40 4.00 8.65 -11.04
N GLY A 41 2.89 7.92 -11.19
CA GLY A 41 2.82 6.66 -11.92
C GLY A 41 3.49 5.47 -11.24
N PHE A 42 3.71 5.53 -9.92
CA PHE A 42 4.30 4.41 -9.17
C PHE A 42 3.31 3.26 -8.99
N VAL A 43 2.00 3.51 -9.01
CA VAL A 43 0.97 2.48 -8.90
C VAL A 43 0.30 2.30 -10.28
N PRO A 44 0.11 1.06 -10.76
CA PRO A 44 0.53 -0.23 -10.19
C PRO A 44 1.97 -0.63 -10.59
N CYS A 45 2.77 0.29 -11.14
CA CYS A 45 4.07 -0.01 -11.76
C CYS A 45 5.14 -0.53 -10.79
N ASP A 46 5.11 -0.17 -9.52
CA ASP A 46 6.02 -0.67 -8.49
C ASP A 46 5.25 -1.54 -7.48
N ILE A 47 5.56 -2.84 -7.48
CA ILE A 47 4.91 -3.81 -6.61
C ILE A 47 5.22 -3.58 -5.12
N ARG A 48 6.39 -3.02 -4.80
CA ARG A 48 6.80 -2.74 -3.42
C ARG A 48 6.00 -1.58 -2.85
N VAL A 49 5.85 -0.51 -3.65
CA VAL A 49 5.01 0.64 -3.29
C VAL A 49 3.55 0.20 -3.15
N THR A 50 3.08 -0.62 -4.08
CA THR A 50 1.70 -1.14 -4.03
C THR A 50 1.44 -2.00 -2.80
N ASN A 51 2.33 -2.94 -2.45
CA ASN A 51 2.21 -3.75 -1.24
C ASN A 51 2.22 -2.89 0.03
N SER A 52 3.02 -1.84 0.05
CA SER A 52 3.09 -0.93 1.19
C SER A 52 1.81 -0.10 1.34
N LEU A 53 1.15 0.29 0.24
CA LEU A 53 -0.18 0.90 0.28
C LEU A 53 -1.23 -0.07 0.79
N ILE A 54 -1.23 -1.33 0.33
CA ILE A 54 -2.15 -2.36 0.81
C ILE A 54 -2.03 -2.50 2.33
N ASP A 55 -0.82 -2.66 2.85
CA ASP A 55 -0.57 -2.78 4.29
C ASP A 55 -0.98 -1.51 5.06
N ALA A 56 -0.65 -0.33 4.53
CA ALA A 56 -1.02 0.94 5.16
C ALA A 56 -2.53 1.17 5.23
N TYR A 57 -3.26 0.91 4.14
CA TYR A 57 -4.73 1.00 4.13
C TYR A 57 -5.36 -0.03 5.06
N ALA A 58 -4.85 -1.26 5.10
CA ALA A 58 -5.32 -2.30 6.02
C ALA A 58 -5.13 -1.87 7.48
N LYS A 59 -3.95 -1.39 7.86
CA LYS A 59 -3.64 -0.91 9.22
C LYS A 59 -4.43 0.34 9.62
N CYS A 60 -4.78 1.20 8.66
CA CYS A 60 -5.64 2.36 8.89
C CYS A 60 -7.15 1.99 8.91
N GLY A 61 -7.51 0.71 8.95
CA GLY A 61 -8.90 0.28 9.06
C GLY A 61 -9.67 0.22 7.74
N CYS A 62 -9.02 0.42 6.60
CA CYS A 62 -9.67 0.51 5.28
C CYS A 62 -9.33 -0.70 4.39
N ILE A 63 -9.80 -1.89 4.80
CA ILE A 63 -9.55 -3.15 4.08
C ILE A 63 -10.07 -3.15 2.64
N ARG A 64 -11.15 -2.41 2.35
CA ARG A 64 -11.71 -2.29 1.00
C ARG A 64 -10.75 -1.62 0.02
N SER A 65 -10.09 -0.55 0.45
CA SER A 65 -9.07 0.13 -0.37
C SER A 65 -7.84 -0.77 -0.55
N ALA A 66 -7.42 -1.47 0.50
CA ALA A 66 -6.33 -2.44 0.41
C ALA A 66 -6.64 -3.53 -0.63
N LEU A 67 -7.85 -4.11 -0.59
CA LEU A 67 -8.28 -5.10 -1.58
C LEU A 67 -8.34 -4.53 -2.99
N LYS A 68 -8.82 -3.29 -3.16
CA LYS A 68 -8.87 -2.62 -4.46
C LYS A 68 -7.48 -2.58 -5.12
N PHE A 69 -6.46 -2.07 -4.43
CA PHE A 69 -5.10 -2.06 -4.96
C PHE A 69 -4.57 -3.45 -5.25
N PHE A 70 -4.84 -4.41 -4.37
CA PHE A 70 -4.46 -5.80 -4.60
C PHE A 70 -5.07 -6.32 -5.91
N THR A 71 -6.34 -6.03 -6.19
CA THR A 71 -7.02 -6.48 -7.42
C THR A 71 -6.58 -5.74 -8.68
N GLU A 72 -6.14 -4.49 -8.58
CA GLU A 72 -5.63 -3.70 -9.72
C GLU A 72 -4.26 -4.19 -10.22
N VAL A 73 -3.48 -4.86 -9.36
CA VAL A 73 -2.24 -5.53 -9.79
C VAL A 73 -2.59 -6.81 -10.54
N SER A 74 -2.03 -6.98 -11.75
CA SER A 74 -2.17 -8.23 -12.50
C SER A 74 -1.57 -9.42 -11.75
N ASN A 75 -2.17 -10.61 -11.90
CA ASN A 75 -1.74 -11.80 -11.15
C ASN A 75 -0.28 -12.19 -11.42
N GLU A 76 0.22 -11.96 -12.64
CA GLU A 76 1.62 -12.22 -13.01
C GLU A 76 2.63 -11.33 -12.28
N ARG A 77 2.18 -10.16 -11.78
CA ARG A 77 3.02 -9.19 -11.08
C ARG A 77 2.94 -9.32 -9.56
N LYS A 78 1.91 -10.01 -9.05
CA LYS A 78 1.80 -10.32 -7.62
C LYS A 78 2.86 -11.34 -7.25
N ASN A 79 3.64 -11.00 -6.24
CA ASN A 79 4.62 -11.90 -5.64
C ASN A 79 4.13 -12.40 -4.28
N LEU A 80 4.93 -13.27 -3.65
CA LEU A 80 4.65 -13.80 -2.31
C LEU A 80 4.27 -12.70 -1.30
N VAL A 81 5.01 -11.58 -1.31
CA VAL A 81 4.75 -10.45 -0.41
C VAL A 81 3.36 -9.84 -0.63
N SER A 82 2.89 -9.80 -1.88
CA SER A 82 1.57 -9.24 -2.21
C SER A 82 0.45 -10.09 -1.58
N TRP A 83 0.55 -11.40 -1.75
CA TRP A 83 -0.41 -12.36 -1.19
C TRP A 83 -0.37 -12.39 0.33
N THR A 84 0.82 -12.48 0.93
CA THR A 84 0.95 -12.52 2.40
C THR A 84 0.51 -11.21 3.04
N THR A 85 0.73 -10.07 2.38
CA THR A 85 0.22 -8.77 2.85
C THR A 85 -1.31 -8.76 2.88
N MET A 86 -1.97 -9.18 1.80
CA MET A 86 -3.44 -9.17 1.74
C MET A 86 -4.08 -10.22 2.68
N ILE A 87 -3.48 -11.40 2.81
CA ILE A 87 -3.92 -12.44 3.77
C ILE A 87 -3.78 -11.91 5.20
N SER A 88 -2.65 -11.28 5.54
CA SER A 88 -2.43 -10.68 6.86
C SER A 88 -3.43 -9.55 7.12
N ALA A 89 -3.71 -8.71 6.11
CA ALA A 89 -4.73 -7.68 6.19
C ALA A 89 -6.11 -8.26 6.51
N PHE A 90 -6.53 -9.34 5.85
CA PHE A 90 -7.80 -9.99 6.17
C PHE A 90 -7.80 -10.60 7.58
N ALA A 91 -6.72 -11.25 8.01
CA ALA A 91 -6.59 -11.80 9.36
C ALA A 91 -6.73 -10.71 10.43
N MET A 92 -6.09 -9.55 10.24
CA MET A 92 -6.20 -8.38 11.12
C MET A 92 -7.64 -7.85 11.26
N HIS A 93 -8.45 -8.02 10.22
CA HIS A 93 -9.84 -7.55 10.17
C HIS A 93 -10.85 -8.64 10.54
N GLY A 94 -10.40 -9.82 10.97
CA GLY A 94 -11.28 -10.95 11.30
C GLY A 94 -11.96 -11.60 10.09
N MET A 95 -11.47 -11.33 8.88
CA MET A 95 -12.05 -11.77 7.60
C MET A 95 -11.39 -13.06 7.09
N GLY A 96 -11.36 -14.09 7.95
CA GLY A 96 -10.63 -15.33 7.66
C GLY A 96 -11.17 -16.13 6.46
N LYS A 97 -12.47 -16.04 6.17
CA LYS A 97 -13.07 -16.74 5.01
C LYS A 97 -12.59 -16.13 3.70
N GLU A 98 -12.52 -14.81 3.64
CA GLU A 98 -12.02 -14.06 2.51
C GLU A 98 -10.53 -14.32 2.28
N ALA A 99 -9.75 -14.46 3.35
CA ALA A 99 -8.34 -14.86 3.26
C ALA A 99 -8.16 -16.24 2.60
N ILE A 100 -8.98 -17.22 2.97
CA ILE A 100 -8.93 -18.57 2.38
C ILE A 100 -9.33 -18.53 0.90
N ASN A 101 -10.44 -17.84 0.58
CA ASN A 101 -10.92 -17.70 -0.79
C ASN A 101 -9.92 -16.97 -1.69
N LEU A 102 -9.10 -16.07 -1.13
CA LEU A 102 -8.06 -15.37 -1.87
C LEU A 102 -6.92 -16.33 -2.27
N SER A 103 -6.59 -17.32 -1.44
CA SER A 103 -5.51 -18.29 -1.71
C SER A 103 -5.96 -19.55 -2.47
N SER A 104 -7.25 -19.66 -2.79
CA SER A 104 -7.88 -20.82 -3.43
C SER A 104 -7.89 -20.74 -4.95
#